data_AF-A0A3D5VGX2-F1
#
_entry.id   AF-A0A3D5VGX2-F1
#
_cell.length_a   1.000
_cell.length_b   1.000
_cell.length_c   1.000
_cell.angle_alpha   90.00
_cell.angle_beta   90.00
_cell.angle_gamma   90.00
#
_symmetry.space_group_name_H-M   'P 1'
#
loop_
_entity.id
_entity.type
_entity.pdbx_description
1 polymer ?
#
loop_
_entity_poly.entity_id
_entity_poly.type
_entity_poly.pdbx_seq_one_letter_code
_entity_poly.pdbx_strand_id
1 'polypeptide(L)' 'GNANEVITLPAMDKVFGSSKSADIIAGGFDGSLAKDGSITVEIQAITGATNELGFNTLTAREI' A
#
# COMPACT_ATOMS: atom_id res chain seq x y z
N GLY A 1 7.64 15.94 -1.59
CA GLY A 1 8.40 14.90 -2.31
C GLY A 1 7.64 14.56 -3.58
N ASN A 2 8.33 14.10 -4.62
CA ASN A 2 7.66 13.60 -5.83
C ASN A 2 7.13 12.19 -5.51
N ALA A 3 5.81 12.02 -5.47
CA ALA A 3 5.15 10.79 -5.02
C ALA A 3 4.97 9.75 -6.16
N ASN A 4 5.63 9.99 -7.29
CA ASN A 4 5.38 9.34 -8.58
C ASN A 4 6.47 8.33 -8.98
N GLU A 5 7.33 7.91 -8.05
CA GLU A 5 8.33 6.87 -8.34
C GLU A 5 7.64 5.52 -8.51
N VAL A 6 7.86 4.85 -9.64
CA VAL A 6 7.28 3.53 -9.92
C VAL A 6 8.20 2.44 -9.38
N ILE A 7 7.63 1.51 -8.64
CA ILE A 7 8.34 0.39 -8.03
C ILE A 7 7.62 -0.92 -8.30
N THR A 8 8.39 -2.00 -8.40
CA THR A 8 7.86 -3.35 -8.52
C THR A 8 8.18 -4.14 -7.27
N LEU A 9 7.13 -4.60 -6.60
CA LEU A 9 7.19 -5.51 -5.46
C LEU A 9 7.06 -6.95 -5.96
N PRO A 10 7.85 -7.90 -5.44
CA PRO A 10 7.68 -9.31 -5.74
C PRO A 10 6.33 -9.82 -5.23
N ALA A 11 5.93 -11.03 -5.62
CA ALA A 11 4.74 -11.66 -5.09
C ALA A 11 4.84 -11.81 -3.55
N MET A 12 3.77 -11.48 -2.84
CA MET A 12 3.72 -11.58 -1.38
C MET A 12 3.45 -13.03 -0.95
N ASP A 13 4.21 -13.52 0.05
CA ASP A 13 3.98 -14.85 0.64
C ASP A 13 2.59 -14.98 1.28
N LYS A 14 2.03 -13.86 1.74
CA LYS A 14 0.73 -13.79 2.40
C LYS A 14 -0.02 -12.53 1.99
N VAL A 15 -1.26 -12.70 1.55
CA VAL A 15 -2.16 -11.61 1.17
C VAL A 15 -3.29 -11.50 2.18
N PHE A 16 -3.52 -10.28 2.67
CA PHE A 16 -4.68 -9.94 3.49
C PHE A 16 -5.66 -9.14 2.63
N GLY A 17 -6.90 -9.62 2.52
CA GLY A 17 -7.90 -8.98 1.64
C GLY A 17 -7.71 -9.35 0.17
N SER A 18 -8.00 -8.39 -0.72
CA SER A 18 -8.00 -8.59 -2.18
C SER A 18 -6.77 -7.97 -2.84
N SER A 19 -5.94 -8.77 -3.50
CA SER A 19 -4.80 -8.28 -4.28
C SER A 19 -5.21 -7.43 -5.48
N LYS A 20 -6.43 -7.63 -6.01
CA LYS A 20 -6.97 -6.84 -7.14
C LYS A 20 -7.12 -5.35 -6.82
N SER A 21 -7.13 -5.00 -5.53
CA SER A 21 -7.16 -3.60 -5.14
C SER A 21 -5.92 -2.84 -5.61
N ALA A 22 -4.79 -3.52 -5.87
CA ALA A 22 -3.58 -2.92 -6.42
C ALA A 22 -3.82 -2.16 -7.75
N ASP A 23 -4.83 -2.53 -8.53
CA ASP A 23 -5.12 -1.88 -9.82
C ASP A 23 -5.92 -0.57 -9.70
N ILE A 24 -6.52 -0.31 -8.52
CA ILE A 24 -7.50 0.77 -8.33
C ILE A 24 -7.21 1.68 -7.12
N ILE A 25 -6.25 1.32 -6.27
CA ILE A 25 -5.83 2.17 -5.14
C ILE A 25 -5.03 3.39 -5.61
N ALA A 26 -4.89 4.39 -4.74
CA ALA A 26 -3.96 5.49 -5.00
C ALA A 26 -2.52 4.96 -5.17
N GLY A 27 -1.87 5.36 -6.27
CA GLY A 27 -0.58 4.82 -6.72
C GLY A 27 -0.67 3.52 -7.52
N GLY A 28 -1.86 2.94 -7.66
CA GLY A 28 -2.14 1.81 -8.55
C GLY A 28 -2.72 2.25 -9.90
N PHE A 29 -2.67 1.35 -10.87
CA PHE A 29 -3.23 1.54 -12.22
C PHE A 29 -3.58 0.19 -12.85
N ASP A 30 -4.30 0.21 -13.98
CA ASP A 30 -4.66 -1.03 -14.69
C ASP A 30 -3.40 -1.82 -15.08
N GLY A 31 -3.32 -3.07 -14.63
CA GLY A 31 -2.14 -3.91 -14.80
C GLY A 31 -1.08 -3.78 -13.70
N SER A 32 -1.36 -3.08 -12.61
CA SER A 32 -0.49 -3.06 -11.43
C SER A 32 -0.31 -4.47 -10.84
N LEU A 33 -1.34 -5.31 -10.81
CA LEU A 33 -1.22 -6.70 -10.39
C LEU A 33 -0.86 -7.60 -11.59
N ALA A 34 0.36 -8.15 -11.57
CA ALA A 34 0.80 -9.10 -12.58
C ALA A 34 0.22 -10.51 -12.34
N LYS A 35 0.23 -11.34 -13.40
CA LYS A 35 -0.26 -12.73 -13.34
C LYS A 35 0.55 -13.63 -12.39
N ASP A 36 1.81 -13.29 -12.17
CA ASP A 36 2.70 -13.98 -11.23
C ASP A 36 2.52 -13.52 -9.77
N GLY A 37 1.64 -12.54 -9.53
CA GLY A 37 1.36 -11.97 -8.22
C GLY A 37 2.28 -10.81 -7.81
N SER A 38 3.27 -10.44 -8.63
CA SER A 38 4.05 -9.22 -8.43
C SER A 38 3.17 -7.98 -8.64
N ILE A 39 3.52 -6.87 -7.97
CA ILE A 39 2.75 -5.64 -8.00
C ILE A 39 3.65 -4.49 -8.43
N THR A 40 3.27 -3.78 -9.49
CA THR A 40 3.93 -2.54 -9.93
C THR A 40 3.04 -1.34 -9.64
N VAL A 41 3.49 -0.47 -8.75
CA VAL A 41 2.73 0.68 -8.22
C VAL A 41 3.67 1.87 -8.03
N GLU A 42 3.10 3.05 -7.84
CA GLU A 42 3.84 4.22 -7.39
C GLU A 42 4.13 4.14 -5.87
N ILE A 43 5.19 4.81 -5.42
CA ILE A 43 5.66 4.80 -4.02
C ILE A 43 4.59 5.23 -3.01
N GLN A 44 3.64 6.08 -3.42
CA GLN A 44 2.51 6.49 -2.59
C GLN A 44 1.59 5.34 -2.17
N ALA A 45 1.53 4.24 -2.95
CA ALA A 45 0.77 3.06 -2.57
C ALA A 45 1.36 2.40 -1.31
N ILE A 46 2.68 2.46 -1.13
CA ILE A 46 3.36 1.97 0.08
C ILE A 46 3.15 2.93 1.25
N THR A 47 3.35 4.23 1.05
CA THR A 47 3.21 5.21 2.15
C THR A 47 1.80 5.22 2.69
N GLY A 48 0.79 5.17 1.81
CA GLY A 48 -0.62 5.03 2.16
C GLY A 48 -0.94 3.73 2.89
N ALA A 49 -0.34 2.59 2.48
CA ALA A 49 -0.56 1.30 3.13
C ALA A 49 -0.02 1.24 4.57
N THR A 50 1.00 2.03 4.90
CA THR A 50 1.62 2.05 6.23
C THR A 50 1.01 3.04 7.23
N ASN A 51 -0.13 3.65 6.89
CA ASN A 51 -0.71 4.79 7.62
C ASN A 51 0.26 5.99 7.67
N GLU A 52 0.00 6.97 6.79
CA GLU A 52 0.78 8.20 6.66
C GLU A 52 0.68 9.14 7.89
N LEU A 53 -0.16 8.82 8.89
CA LEU A 53 -0.42 9.64 10.07
C LEU A 53 0.41 9.25 11.31
N GLY A 54 1.15 8.13 11.27
CA GLY A 54 1.82 7.58 12.45
C GLY A 54 0.85 7.01 13.49
N PHE A 55 1.40 6.36 14.53
CA PHE A 55 0.65 5.77 15.63
C PHE A 55 0.90 6.55 16.93
N ASN A 56 -0.15 6.75 17.74
CA ASN A 56 -0.06 7.39 19.06
C ASN A 56 -0.75 6.51 20.10
N THR A 57 -0.15 6.33 21.28
CA THR A 57 -0.79 5.64 22.42
C THR A 57 -1.78 6.59 23.09
N LEU A 58 -3.08 6.27 23.01
CA LEU A 58 -4.12 6.98 23.75
C LEU A 58 -4.17 6.43 25.19
N THR A 59 -4.00 7.29 26.19
CA THR A 59 -4.16 6.94 27.62
C THR A 59 -5.42 7.62 28.14
N ALA A 60 -6.34 6.88 28.75
CA ALA A 60 -7.44 7.47 29.51
C ALA A 60 -6.97 7.75 30.95
N ARG A 61 -7.13 8.99 31.43
CA ARG A 61 -7.02 9.32 32.85
C ARG A 61 -8.41 9.73 33.34
N GLU A 62 -8.90 9.03 34.35
CA GLU A 62 -10.11 9.40 35.08
C GLU A 62 -9.78 10.55 36.05
N ILE A 63 -10.72 11.47 36.26
CA ILE A 63 -10.58 12.62 37.17
C ILE A 63 -11.13 12.22 38.55
#